data_AF-A0A7C4CLF3-F1
#
_entry.id   AF-A0A7C4CLF3-F1
#
_cell.length_a   1.000
_cell.length_b   1.000
_cell.length_c   1.000
_cell.angle_alpha   90.00
_cell.angle_beta   90.00
_cell.angle_gamma   90.00
#
_symmetry.space_group_name_H-M   'P 1'
#
loop_
_entity.id
_entity.type
_entity.pdbx_description
1 polymer ?
#
loop_
_entity_poly.entity_id
_entity_poly.type
_entity_poly.pdbx_seq_one_letter_code
_entity_poly.pdbx_strand_id
1 'polypeptide(L)'
;IEQRIPYAFLGKDSYSHTHMFCEAMANHSYNLILTDTAFHATDEEVAECLELAKQADLVVMTNYYARIVKEGTNWHLVKKLKEAGHTVVVVTNYPYIEGVTKEADAVVCNFSASPDSIRAAADLLFGKIKPSPTTKLPVSNAP
;
A
#
# COMPACT_ATOMS: atom_id res chain seq x y z
N ILE A 1 -1.11 -6.37 2.67
CA ILE A 1 0.19 -6.10 3.32
C ILE A 1 0.27 -4.62 3.68
N GLU A 2 0.38 -4.28 4.96
CA GLU A 2 0.53 -2.88 5.38
C GLU A 2 1.99 -2.55 5.71
N GLN A 3 2.56 -1.58 5.01
CA GLN A 3 3.78 -0.90 5.39
C GLN A 3 3.54 -0.05 6.64
N ARG A 4 4.14 -0.42 7.77
CA ARG A 4 4.00 0.32 9.03
C ARG A 4 4.61 1.71 8.90
N ILE A 5 3.77 2.72 9.06
CA ILE A 5 4.18 4.12 9.07
C ILE A 5 4.67 4.43 10.48
N PRO A 6 5.89 4.98 10.66
CA PRO A 6 6.35 5.27 12.00
C PRO A 6 5.46 6.34 12.64
N TYR A 7 4.97 6.05 13.85
CA TYR A 7 3.95 6.84 14.54
C TYR A 7 4.31 8.33 14.71
N ALA A 8 5.61 8.64 14.82
CA ALA A 8 6.10 10.02 14.89
C ALA A 8 5.72 10.87 13.66
N PHE A 9 5.29 10.26 12.56
CA PHE A 9 4.92 10.93 11.30
C PHE A 9 3.42 10.93 11.03
N LEU A 10 2.62 10.43 11.97
CA LEU A 10 1.17 10.44 11.88
C LEU A 10 0.57 11.59 12.71
N GLY A 11 -0.70 11.91 12.43
CA GLY A 11 -1.48 12.78 13.29
C GLY A 11 -1.53 12.20 14.71
N LYS A 12 -1.39 13.07 15.72
CA LYS A 12 -1.44 12.64 17.13
C LYS A 12 -2.89 12.63 17.62
N ASP A 13 -3.70 11.76 17.07
CA ASP A 13 -5.09 11.56 17.46
C ASP A 13 -5.43 10.06 17.61
N SER A 14 -6.61 9.78 18.15
CA SER A 14 -7.08 8.40 18.39
C SER A 14 -7.38 7.63 17.11
N TYR A 15 -7.40 8.28 15.95
CA TYR A 15 -7.75 7.65 14.68
C TYR A 15 -6.51 7.22 13.89
N SER A 16 -5.33 7.71 14.28
CA SER A 16 -4.05 7.43 13.63
C SER A 16 -3.27 6.37 14.39
N HIS A 17 -3.23 5.14 13.89
CA HIS A 17 -2.49 4.04 14.51
C HIS A 17 -1.89 3.09 13.46
N THR A 18 -1.07 2.14 13.89
CA THR A 18 -0.64 1.05 13.01
C THR A 18 -1.83 0.17 12.65
N HIS A 19 -1.80 -0.46 11.48
CA HIS A 19 -2.83 -1.41 11.02
C HIS A 19 -4.13 -0.77 10.53
N MET A 20 -4.17 0.54 10.33
CA MET A 20 -5.36 1.24 9.80
C MET A 20 -5.78 0.73 8.42
N PHE A 21 -4.83 0.39 7.55
CA PHE A 21 -5.15 -0.12 6.22
C PHE A 21 -5.68 -1.54 6.31
N CYS A 22 -5.05 -2.40 7.12
CA CYS A 22 -5.57 -3.74 7.41
C CYS A 22 -6.98 -3.70 8.02
N GLU A 23 -7.23 -2.81 8.99
CA GLU A 23 -8.55 -2.59 9.58
C GLU A 23 -9.56 -2.13 8.52
N ALA A 24 -9.19 -1.14 7.70
CA ALA A 24 -10.05 -0.62 6.64
C ALA A 24 -10.42 -1.72 5.63
N MET A 25 -9.48 -2.59 5.25
CA MET A 25 -9.75 -3.73 4.38
C MET A 25 -10.68 -4.76 5.06
N ALA A 26 -10.46 -5.07 6.34
CA ALA A 26 -11.27 -6.03 7.11
C ALA A 26 -12.73 -5.61 7.25
N ASN A 27 -13.01 -4.30 7.28
CA ASN A 27 -14.38 -3.78 7.28
C ASN A 27 -15.18 -4.08 6.00
N HIS A 28 -14.52 -4.59 4.94
CA HIS A 28 -15.16 -4.97 3.69
C HIS A 28 -15.29 -6.48 3.49
N SER A 29 -14.34 -7.25 4.00
CA SER A 29 -14.29 -8.69 3.78
C SER A 29 -13.48 -9.38 4.87
N TYR A 30 -13.91 -10.59 5.24
CA TYR A 30 -13.12 -11.51 6.07
C TYR A 30 -12.30 -12.51 5.25
N ASN A 31 -12.49 -12.54 3.93
CA ASN A 31 -11.66 -13.34 3.03
C ASN A 31 -10.35 -12.60 2.70
N LEU A 32 -9.53 -12.37 3.74
CA LEU A 32 -8.29 -11.62 3.66
C LEU A 32 -7.21 -12.32 4.49
N ILE A 33 -5.99 -12.29 3.97
CA ILE A 33 -4.78 -12.57 4.75
C ILE A 33 -4.16 -11.21 5.07
N LEU A 34 -4.09 -10.87 6.36
CA LEU A 34 -3.57 -9.60 6.83
C LEU A 34 -2.17 -9.81 7.42
N THR A 35 -1.21 -9.02 6.96
CA THR A 35 0.16 -8.96 7.47
C THR A 35 0.69 -7.54 7.24
N ASP A 36 1.75 -7.19 7.95
CA ASP A 36 2.42 -5.91 7.91
C ASP A 36 3.94 -6.05 7.83
N THR A 37 4.61 -4.98 7.41
CA THR A 37 6.07 -4.93 7.33
C THR A 37 6.60 -3.68 8.01
N ALA A 38 7.91 -3.58 8.21
CA ALA A 38 8.57 -2.31 8.44
C ALA A 38 8.32 -1.35 7.26
N PHE A 39 8.71 -0.07 7.43
CA PHE A 39 8.56 0.91 6.36
C PHE A 39 9.35 0.52 5.09
N HIS A 40 10.50 -0.09 5.28
CA HIS A 40 11.26 -0.80 4.27
C HIS A 40 11.39 -2.24 4.74
N ALA A 41 10.70 -3.16 4.07
CA ALA A 41 10.56 -4.55 4.50
C ALA A 41 11.93 -5.24 4.61
N THR A 42 12.16 -5.96 5.71
CA THR A 42 13.36 -6.79 5.88
C THR A 42 13.29 -8.04 5.02
N ASP A 43 14.41 -8.75 4.84
CA ASP A 43 14.44 -10.01 4.09
C ASP A 43 13.50 -11.08 4.71
N GLU A 44 13.37 -11.07 6.04
CA GLU A 44 12.45 -11.96 6.77
C GLU A 44 10.99 -11.61 6.48
N GLU A 45 10.62 -10.33 6.55
CA GLU A 45 9.27 -9.86 6.23
C GLU A 45 8.93 -10.10 4.75
N VAL A 46 9.90 -9.97 3.84
CA VAL A 46 9.73 -10.30 2.41
C VAL A 46 9.45 -11.80 2.23
N ALA A 47 10.21 -12.67 2.90
CA ALA A 47 10.01 -14.11 2.83
C ALA A 47 8.64 -14.52 3.37
N GLU A 48 8.21 -13.94 4.50
CA GLU A 48 6.88 -14.17 5.07
C GLU A 48 5.78 -13.73 4.10
N CYS A 49 5.89 -12.52 3.54
CA CYS A 49 4.91 -12.01 2.58
C CYS A 49 4.79 -12.91 1.34
N LEU A 50 5.91 -13.43 0.83
CA LEU A 50 5.91 -14.35 -0.31
C LEU A 50 5.25 -15.69 0.03
N GLU A 51 5.45 -16.21 1.24
CA GLU A 51 4.80 -17.44 1.67
C GLU A 51 3.28 -17.27 1.79
N LEU A 52 2.84 -16.19 2.44
CA LEU A 52 1.42 -15.87 2.59
C LEU A 52 0.75 -15.61 1.23
N ALA A 53 1.44 -14.94 0.30
CA ALA A 53 0.90 -14.59 -1.01
C ALA A 53 0.54 -15.82 -1.87
N LYS A 54 1.15 -16.99 -1.64
CA LYS A 54 0.79 -18.25 -2.33
C LYS A 54 -0.66 -18.68 -2.10
N GLN A 55 -1.28 -18.20 -1.03
CA GLN A 55 -2.65 -18.52 -0.65
C GLN A 55 -3.67 -17.48 -1.14
N ALA A 56 -3.21 -16.41 -1.81
CA ALA A 56 -4.05 -15.30 -2.23
C ALA A 56 -4.06 -15.14 -3.75
N ASP A 57 -5.24 -14.88 -4.32
CA ASP A 57 -5.39 -14.59 -5.75
C ASP A 57 -4.87 -13.20 -6.13
N LEU A 58 -4.82 -12.28 -5.17
CA LEU A 58 -4.45 -10.89 -5.33
C LEU A 58 -3.69 -10.39 -4.10
N VAL A 59 -2.58 -9.69 -4.32
CA VAL A 59 -1.85 -8.99 -3.27
C VAL A 59 -2.16 -7.51 -3.36
N VAL A 60 -2.68 -6.94 -2.27
CA VAL A 60 -2.84 -5.49 -2.12
C VAL A 60 -1.88 -5.02 -1.03
N MET A 61 -1.05 -4.02 -1.35
CA MET A 61 -0.05 -3.53 -0.41
C MET A 61 0.12 -2.02 -0.42
N THR A 62 0.46 -1.45 0.73
CA THR A 62 0.91 -0.05 0.78
C THR A 62 2.38 0.05 0.38
N ASN A 63 2.71 1.11 -0.36
CA ASN A 63 4.06 1.49 -0.75
C ASN A 63 4.24 3.00 -0.50
N TYR A 64 4.30 3.38 0.77
CA TYR A 64 4.36 4.77 1.18
C TYR A 64 5.78 5.32 1.14
N TYR A 65 5.88 6.61 0.85
CA TYR A 65 7.11 7.37 0.83
C TYR A 65 7.16 8.34 2.02
N ALA A 66 8.30 8.34 2.70
CA ALA A 66 8.63 9.28 3.76
C ALA A 66 10.10 9.70 3.60
N ARG A 67 10.36 11.00 3.40
CA ARG A 67 11.70 11.57 3.14
C ARG A 67 12.75 11.25 4.22
N ILE A 68 12.28 10.94 5.42
CA ILE A 68 13.08 10.65 6.60
C ILE A 68 13.59 9.21 6.65
N VAL A 69 12.90 8.27 5.97
CA VAL A 69 13.34 6.86 5.87
C VAL A 69 14.30 6.77 4.69
N LYS A 70 15.57 6.44 4.96
CA LYS A 70 16.65 6.51 3.96
C LYS A 70 16.77 5.25 3.13
N GLU A 71 16.33 4.14 3.70
CA GLU A 71 16.20 2.83 3.07
C GLU A 71 15.17 2.86 1.93
N GLY A 72 14.23 3.81 1.98
CA GLY A 72 13.26 4.07 0.93
C GLY A 72 11.90 3.40 1.20
N THR A 73 11.21 3.06 0.11
CA THR A 73 9.87 2.47 0.13
C THR A 73 9.94 0.94 0.06
N ASN A 74 8.79 0.27 -0.06
CA ASN A 74 8.63 -1.17 -0.24
C ASN A 74 8.64 -1.62 -1.71
N TRP A 75 9.23 -0.83 -2.62
CA TRP A 75 9.28 -1.17 -4.05
C TRP A 75 9.93 -2.54 -4.32
N HIS A 76 10.90 -2.95 -3.49
CA HIS A 76 11.59 -4.23 -3.61
C HIS A 76 10.68 -5.41 -3.28
N LEU A 77 9.79 -5.26 -2.30
CA LEU A 77 8.78 -6.26 -1.99
C LEU A 77 7.77 -6.39 -3.14
N VAL A 78 7.32 -5.27 -3.74
CA VAL A 78 6.46 -5.30 -4.94
C VAL A 78 7.13 -6.12 -6.03
N LYS A 79 8.40 -5.82 -6.33
CA LYS A 79 9.17 -6.52 -7.36
C LYS A 79 9.27 -8.03 -7.07
N LYS A 80 9.56 -8.43 -5.83
CA LYS A 80 9.67 -9.84 -5.44
C LYS A 80 8.35 -10.60 -5.60
N LEU A 81 7.23 -9.98 -5.21
CA LEU A 81 5.90 -10.56 -5.40
C LEU A 81 5.56 -10.73 -6.89
N LYS A 82 5.92 -9.74 -7.71
CA LYS A 82 5.76 -9.82 -9.18
C LYS A 82 6.64 -10.90 -9.81
N GLU A 83 7.91 -10.99 -9.41
CA GLU A 83 8.84 -12.05 -9.84
C GLU A 83 8.32 -13.45 -9.46
N ALA A 84 7.59 -13.58 -8.35
CA ALA A 84 6.93 -14.80 -7.92
C ALA A 84 5.60 -15.09 -8.65
N GLY A 85 5.18 -14.23 -9.59
CA GLY A 85 4.00 -14.44 -10.43
C GLY A 85 2.67 -13.93 -9.86
N HIS A 86 2.70 -13.13 -8.79
CA HIS A 86 1.47 -12.58 -8.21
C HIS A 86 0.97 -11.33 -8.97
N THR A 87 -0.35 -11.14 -8.91
CA THR A 87 -0.97 -9.84 -9.25
C THR A 87 -0.86 -8.93 -8.04
N VAL A 88 -0.32 -7.72 -8.22
CA VAL A 88 -0.01 -6.78 -7.14
C VAL A 88 -0.64 -5.42 -7.41
N VAL A 89 -1.46 -4.97 -6.46
CA VAL A 89 -2.02 -3.62 -6.42
C VAL A 89 -1.33 -2.83 -5.33
N VAL A 90 -0.83 -1.64 -5.68
CA VAL A 90 -0.14 -0.74 -4.77
C VAL A 90 -1.05 0.40 -4.33
N VAL A 91 -1.06 0.69 -3.03
CA VAL A 91 -1.64 1.91 -2.46
C VAL A 91 -0.49 2.82 -2.01
N THR A 92 -0.45 4.07 -2.48
CA THR A 92 0.66 4.99 -2.18
C THR A 92 0.20 6.41 -1.92
N ASN A 93 0.97 7.12 -1.10
CA ASN A 93 0.80 8.55 -0.82
C ASN A 93 1.62 9.42 -1.78
N TYR A 94 2.41 8.81 -2.67
CA TYR A 94 3.43 9.50 -3.44
C TYR A 94 3.28 9.21 -4.93
N PRO A 95 2.96 10.23 -5.75
CA PRO A 95 2.63 10.03 -7.16
C PRO A 95 3.85 9.80 -8.06
N TYR A 96 5.06 9.78 -7.50
CA TYR A 96 6.31 9.56 -8.26
C TYR A 96 6.75 8.10 -8.17
N ILE A 97 7.77 7.74 -8.96
CA ILE A 97 8.13 6.35 -9.27
C ILE A 97 8.48 5.51 -8.05
N GLU A 98 8.98 6.13 -6.99
CA GLU A 98 9.30 5.48 -5.71
C GLU A 98 8.05 4.98 -4.99
N GLY A 99 6.92 5.67 -5.17
CA GLY A 99 5.62 5.31 -4.61
C GLY A 99 4.77 4.49 -5.58
N VAL A 100 4.60 4.95 -6.82
CA VAL A 100 3.73 4.28 -7.80
C VAL A 100 4.33 2.97 -8.32
N THR A 101 5.67 2.88 -8.40
CA THR A 101 6.46 1.79 -9.00
C THR A 101 6.05 1.37 -10.42
N LYS A 102 7.01 0.92 -11.24
CA LYS A 102 6.71 0.39 -12.60
C LYS A 102 6.26 -1.07 -12.57
N GLU A 103 6.40 -1.73 -11.43
CA GLU A 103 6.19 -3.18 -11.28
C GLU A 103 4.74 -3.56 -10.97
N ALA A 104 3.96 -2.64 -10.39
CA ALA A 104 2.58 -2.93 -9.95
C ALA A 104 1.61 -3.03 -11.14
N ASP A 105 0.62 -3.93 -11.03
CA ASP A 105 -0.43 -4.08 -12.05
C ASP A 105 -1.45 -2.95 -11.99
N ALA A 106 -1.68 -2.39 -10.80
CA ALA A 106 -2.50 -1.21 -10.60
C ALA A 106 -2.02 -0.41 -9.39
N VAL A 107 -2.33 0.89 -9.40
CA VAL A 107 -1.93 1.83 -8.35
C VAL A 107 -3.11 2.68 -7.90
N VAL A 108 -3.32 2.77 -6.60
CA VAL A 108 -4.19 3.74 -5.94
C VAL A 108 -3.30 4.77 -5.26
N CYS A 109 -3.21 5.97 -5.85
CA CYS A 109 -2.51 7.09 -5.22
C CYS A 109 -3.50 7.87 -4.33
N ASN A 110 -3.44 7.65 -3.01
CA ASN A 110 -4.32 8.30 -2.03
C ASN A 110 -3.73 9.60 -1.44
N PHE A 111 -2.52 9.99 -1.88
CA PHE A 111 -1.79 11.21 -1.52
C PHE A 111 -1.46 11.40 -0.03
N SER A 112 -1.91 10.51 0.85
CA SER A 112 -1.78 10.69 2.30
C SER A 112 -1.91 9.37 3.05
N ALA A 113 -1.19 9.31 4.16
CA ALA A 113 -1.26 8.27 5.18
C ALA A 113 -2.34 8.51 6.24
N SER A 114 -3.19 9.53 6.07
CA SER A 114 -4.23 9.87 7.04
C SER A 114 -5.33 8.79 7.07
N PRO A 115 -6.04 8.65 8.22
CA PRO A 115 -7.08 7.63 8.37
C PRO A 115 -8.14 7.70 7.26
N ASP A 116 -8.59 8.90 6.89
CA ASP A 116 -9.63 9.07 5.86
C ASP A 116 -9.15 8.72 4.45
N SER A 117 -7.90 9.04 4.11
CA SER A 117 -7.31 8.64 2.82
C SER A 117 -7.11 7.13 2.72
N ILE A 118 -6.80 6.47 3.83
CA ILE A 118 -6.68 5.02 3.92
C ILE A 118 -8.06 4.36 3.75
N ARG A 119 -9.08 4.84 4.46
CA ARG A 119 -10.46 4.35 4.33
C ARG A 119 -10.99 4.53 2.91
N ALA A 120 -10.80 5.69 2.31
CA ALA A 120 -11.21 5.95 0.93
C ALA A 120 -10.49 5.05 -0.08
N ALA A 121 -9.21 4.72 0.15
CA ALA A 121 -8.48 3.78 -0.68
C ALA A 121 -9.06 2.35 -0.59
N ALA A 122 -9.38 1.88 0.62
CA ALA A 122 -10.06 0.59 0.81
C ALA A 122 -11.46 0.59 0.15
N ASP A 123 -12.25 1.65 0.35
CA ASP A 123 -13.56 1.81 -0.28
C ASP A 123 -13.49 1.76 -1.82
N LEU A 124 -12.46 2.38 -2.41
CA LEU A 124 -12.20 2.32 -3.85
C LEU A 124 -11.85 0.91 -4.32
N LEU A 125 -10.96 0.21 -3.60
CA LEU A 125 -10.52 -1.15 -3.94
C LEU A 125 -11.69 -2.15 -3.96
N PHE A 126 -12.68 -1.96 -3.08
CA PHE A 126 -13.89 -2.77 -3.01
C PHE A 126 -15.07 -2.18 -3.81
N GLY A 127 -14.86 -1.10 -4.58
CA GLY A 127 -15.87 -0.53 -5.47
C GLY A 127 -17.02 0.22 -4.78
N LYS A 128 -16.91 0.55 -3.49
CA LYS A 128 -17.86 1.44 -2.80
C LYS A 128 -17.71 2.88 -3.29
N ILE A 129 -16.47 3.31 -3.51
CA ILE A 129 -16.16 4.55 -4.23
C ILE A 129 -15.87 4.19 -5.68
N LYS A 130 -16.43 4.96 -6.63
CA LYS A 130 -16.12 4.82 -8.05
C LYS A 130 -15.12 5.92 -8.45
N PRO A 131 -14.03 5.59 -9.15
CA PRO A 131 -13.14 6.62 -9.67
C PRO A 131 -13.89 7.47 -10.71
N SER A 132 -13.61 8.78 -10.74
CA SER A 132 -14.12 9.62 -11.82
C SER A 132 -13.28 9.38 -13.09
N PRO A 133 -13.90 9.15 -14.26
CA PRO A 133 -13.17 8.96 -15.52
C PRO A 133 -12.41 10.22 -15.97
N THR A 134 -12.69 11.37 -15.37
CA THR A 134 -12.00 12.64 -15.66
C THR A 134 -10.87 12.95 -14.67
N THR A 135 -10.69 12.15 -13.61
CA THR A 135 -9.58 12.34 -12.67
C THR A 135 -8.25 12.14 -13.39
N LYS A 136 -7.36 13.12 -13.24
CA LYS A 136 -5.99 13.07 -13.74
C LYS A 136 -5.04 13.28 -12.58
N LEU A 137 -3.88 12.61 -12.62
CA LEU A 137 -2.79 12.96 -11.72
C LEU A 137 -2.36 14.41 -12.02
N PRO A 138 -2.19 15.25 -10.99
CA PRO A 138 -1.75 16.64 -11.16
C PRO A 138 -0.26 16.74 -11.53
N VAL A 139 0.44 15.61 -11.59
CA VAL A 139 1.85 15.50 -11.93
C VAL A 139 2.02 14.49 -13.06
N SER A 140 3.04 14.70 -13.89
CA SER A 140 3.49 13.71 -14.87
C SER A 140 4.38 12.69 -14.19
N ASN A 141 4.09 11.40 -14.37
CA ASN A 141 5.01 10.33 -14.01
C ASN A 141 6.13 10.32 -15.07
N ALA A 142 7.10 11.24 -14.97
CA ALA A 142 8.23 11.28 -15.87
C ALA A 142 9.01 9.95 -15.74
N PRO A 143 9.29 9.24 -16.84
CA PRO A 143 10.02 7.98 -16.81
C PRO A 143 11.47 8.10 -16.38
#